data_AF-A0A816PRI5-F1
#
_entry.id   AF-A0A816PRI5-F1
#
_cell.length_a   1.000
_cell.length_b   1.000
_cell.length_c   1.000
_cell.angle_alpha   90.00
_cell.angle_beta   90.00
_cell.angle_gamma   90.00
#
_symmetry.space_group_name_H-M   'P 1'
#
loop_
_entity.id
_entity.type
_entity.pdbx_description
1 polymer ?
#
loop_
_entity_poly.entity_id
_entity_poly.type
_entity_poly.pdbx_seq_one_letter_code
_entity_poly.pdbx_strand_id
1 'polypeptide(L)'
;MILTWLAGKSNKDNIYALQNSIDYLKQSLEYFKKEEKYYLEQAAKRLEEAKVKHRANNRAGGLYSYKMKVCYERADQRVRDFQISVHNGVRFSYFDFTGETKKGSDGKIAE
;
A
#
# COMPACT_ATOMS: atom_id res chain seq x y z
N MET A 1 -6.90 -33.35 -39.60
CA MET A 1 -7.74 -32.69 -38.57
C MET A 1 -7.14 -32.81 -37.16
N ILE A 2 -5.85 -32.51 -36.97
CA ILE A 2 -5.17 -32.53 -35.65
C ILE A 2 -4.82 -31.10 -35.19
N LEU A 3 -4.61 -30.18 -36.13
CA LEU A 3 -4.29 -28.77 -35.85
C LEU A 3 -5.42 -28.02 -35.10
N THR A 4 -6.68 -28.39 -35.32
CA THR A 4 -7.83 -27.81 -34.62
C THR A 4 -8.00 -28.30 -33.18
N TRP A 5 -7.35 -29.40 -32.79
CA TRP A 5 -7.39 -29.92 -31.42
C TRP A 5 -6.33 -29.27 -30.51
N LEU A 6 -5.16 -28.93 -31.06
CA LEU A 6 -4.09 -28.22 -30.34
C LEU A 6 -4.41 -26.75 -30.07
N ALA A 7 -5.27 -26.12 -30.90
CA ALA A 7 -5.74 -24.75 -30.67
C ALA A 7 -6.83 -24.65 -29.59
N GLY A 8 -7.34 -25.78 -29.09
CA GLY A 8 -8.58 -25.87 -28.29
C GLY A 8 -8.40 -26.14 -26.80
N LYS A 9 -7.19 -26.33 -26.27
CA LYS A 9 -6.95 -26.41 -24.82
C LYS A 9 -6.96 -25.01 -24.19
N SER A 10 -8.19 -24.50 -24.13
CA SER A 10 -8.78 -23.41 -23.36
C SER A 10 -7.84 -22.30 -22.87
N ASN A 11 -7.52 -21.39 -23.79
CA ASN A 11 -7.22 -19.99 -23.45
C ASN A 11 -8.30 -19.34 -22.55
N LYS A 12 -9.51 -19.92 -22.50
CA LYS A 12 -10.62 -19.51 -21.62
C LYS A 12 -10.30 -19.62 -20.12
N ASP A 13 -9.58 -20.65 -19.68
CA ASP A 13 -9.25 -20.82 -18.26
C ASP A 13 -8.20 -19.78 -17.82
N ASN A 14 -7.25 -19.47 -18.70
CA ASN A 14 -6.28 -18.40 -18.50
C ASN A 14 -6.96 -17.01 -18.51
N ILE A 15 -7.90 -16.78 -19.42
CA ILE A 15 -8.69 -15.53 -19.47
C ILE A 15 -9.53 -15.36 -18.19
N TYR A 16 -10.15 -16.44 -17.70
CA TYR A 16 -10.91 -16.41 -16.45
C TYR A 16 -10.03 -16.17 -15.22
N ALA A 17 -8.86 -16.81 -15.15
CA ALA A 17 -7.87 -16.56 -14.10
C ALA A 17 -7.34 -15.11 -14.11
N LEU A 18 -7.07 -14.56 -15.30
CA LEU A 18 -6.71 -13.15 -15.49
C LEU A 18 -7.82 -12.21 -15.02
N GLN A 19 -9.07 -12.48 -15.42
CA GLN A 19 -10.22 -11.67 -15.03
C GLN A 19 -10.40 -11.66 -13.50
N ASN A 20 -10.32 -12.82 -12.85
CA ASN A 20 -10.38 -12.90 -11.39
C ASN A 20 -9.26 -12.11 -10.73
N SER A 21 -8.02 -12.20 -11.26
CA SER A 21 -6.88 -11.46 -10.74
C SER A 21 -7.08 -9.94 -10.87
N ILE A 22 -7.65 -9.47 -11.98
CA ILE A 22 -8.01 -8.07 -12.18
C ILE A 22 -9.06 -7.63 -11.17
N ASP A 23 -10.08 -8.44 -10.92
CA ASP A 23 -11.16 -8.10 -9.99
C ASP A 23 -10.66 -8.08 -8.53
N TYR A 24 -9.77 -8.99 -8.14
CA TYR A 24 -9.06 -8.92 -6.85
C TYR A 24 -8.21 -7.65 -6.71
N LEU A 25 -7.48 -7.25 -7.76
CA LEU A 25 -6.68 -6.03 -7.74
C LEU A 25 -7.57 -4.79 -7.60
N LYS A 26 -8.71 -4.73 -8.29
CA LYS A 26 -9.69 -3.64 -8.14
C LYS A 26 -10.23 -3.55 -6.71
N GLN A 27 -10.62 -4.69 -6.13
CA GLN A 27 -11.13 -4.74 -4.76
C GLN A 27 -10.06 -4.28 -3.76
N SER A 28 -8.82 -4.73 -3.94
CA SER A 28 -7.68 -4.31 -3.11
C SER A 28 -7.41 -2.80 -3.22
N LEU A 29 -7.52 -2.25 -4.42
CA LEU A 29 -7.32 -0.82 -4.67
C LEU A 29 -8.43 0.03 -4.02
N GLU A 30 -9.68 -0.44 -4.05
CA GLU A 30 -10.78 0.20 -3.34
C GLU A 30 -10.60 0.15 -1.82
N TYR A 31 -10.12 -0.98 -1.29
CA TYR A 31 -9.77 -1.11 0.12
C TYR A 31 -8.69 -0.11 0.52
N PHE A 32 -7.59 -0.01 -0.23
CA PHE A 32 -6.51 0.94 0.06
C PHE A 32 -6.98 2.40 0.03
N LYS A 33 -7.88 2.77 -0.88
CA LYS A 33 -8.49 4.12 -0.89
C LYS A 33 -9.27 4.41 0.39
N LYS A 34 -10.02 3.43 0.90
CA LYS A 34 -10.76 3.57 2.16
C LYS A 34 -9.80 3.68 3.35
N GLU A 35 -8.72 2.91 3.33
CA GLU A 35 -7.72 2.90 4.38
C GLU A 35 -6.91 4.20 4.45
N GLU A 36 -6.48 4.73 3.30
CA GLU A 36 -5.83 6.05 3.18
C GLU A 36 -6.71 7.16 3.76
N LYS A 37 -7.99 7.19 3.36
CA LYS A 37 -8.95 8.17 3.90
C LYS A 37 -9.07 8.06 5.42
N TYR A 38 -9.17 6.83 5.94
CA TYR A 38 -9.25 6.59 7.39
C TYR A 38 -8.02 7.14 8.12
N TYR A 39 -6.81 6.86 7.65
CA TYR A 39 -5.59 7.33 8.30
C TYR A 39 -5.46 8.85 8.28
N LEU A 40 -5.82 9.50 7.17
CA LEU A 40 -5.83 10.96 7.07
C LEU A 40 -6.85 11.59 8.04
N GLU A 41 -8.05 11.02 8.14
CA GLU A 41 -9.07 11.47 9.10
C GLU A 41 -8.60 11.32 10.56
N GLN A 42 -7.97 10.18 10.89
CA GLN A 42 -7.41 9.98 12.23
C GLN A 42 -6.25 10.94 12.52
N ALA A 43 -5.36 11.18 11.56
CA ALA A 43 -4.27 12.14 11.71
C ALA A 43 -4.80 13.55 11.99
N ALA A 44 -5.80 14.01 11.22
CA ALA A 44 -6.45 15.30 11.42
C ALA A 44 -7.10 15.40 12.82
N LYS A 45 -7.82 14.36 13.25
CA LYS A 45 -8.42 14.32 14.60
C LYS A 45 -7.36 14.43 15.69
N ARG A 46 -6.26 13.69 15.57
CA ARG A 46 -5.16 13.73 16.56
C ARG A 46 -4.45 15.08 16.59
N LEU A 47 -4.35 15.77 15.46
CA LEU A 47 -3.82 17.14 15.40
C LEU A 47 -4.72 18.11 16.18
N GLU A 48 -6.04 18.04 15.99
CA GLU A 48 -6.98 18.88 16.75
C GLU A 48 -6.94 18.56 18.25
N GLU A 49 -6.89 17.29 18.64
CA GLU A 49 -6.69 16.89 20.03
C GLU A 49 -5.38 17.47 20.62
N ALA A 50 -4.29 17.46 19.85
CA ALA A 50 -3.02 18.02 20.28
C ALA A 50 -3.11 19.54 20.50
N LYS A 51 -3.79 20.26 19.60
CA LYS A 51 -4.04 21.72 19.74
C LYS A 51 -4.86 22.03 20.99
N VAL A 52 -5.93 21.29 21.24
CA VAL A 52 -6.77 21.47 22.44
C VAL A 52 -5.96 21.24 23.72
N LYS A 53 -5.20 20.14 23.79
CA LYS A 53 -4.36 19.84 24.96
C LYS A 53 -3.25 20.86 25.16
N HIS A 54 -2.67 21.39 24.09
CA HIS A 54 -1.70 22.47 24.16
C HIS A 54 -2.31 23.74 24.76
N ARG A 55 -3.50 24.15 24.32
CA ARG A 55 -4.23 25.30 24.89
C ARG A 55 -4.58 25.09 26.36
N ALA A 56 -4.79 23.85 26.79
CA ALA A 56 -5.01 23.48 28.19
C ALA A 56 -3.72 23.32 29.02
N ASN A 57 -2.55 23.74 28.51
CA ASN A 57 -1.24 23.53 29.14
C ASN A 57 -0.88 22.07 29.47
N ASN A 58 -1.57 21.10 28.87
CA ASN A 58 -1.27 19.68 29.02
C ASN A 58 -0.22 19.25 27.99
N ARG A 59 1.06 19.55 28.29
CA ARG A 59 2.20 19.28 27.41
C ARG A 59 2.37 17.78 27.09
N ALA A 60 2.27 16.91 28.10
CA ALA A 60 2.43 15.47 27.91
C ALA A 60 1.34 14.88 27.02
N GLY A 61 0.08 15.27 27.27
CA GLY A 61 -1.06 14.84 26.47
C GLY A 61 -1.03 15.37 25.04
N GLY A 62 -0.58 16.63 24.86
CA GLY A 62 -0.39 17.23 23.53
C GLY A 62 0.70 16.51 22.73
N LEU A 63 1.85 16.22 23.35
CA LEU A 63 2.93 15.45 22.74
C LEU A 63 2.48 14.04 22.34
N TYR A 64 1.71 13.36 23.19
CA TYR A 64 1.14 12.05 22.87
C TYR A 64 0.24 12.11 21.64
N SER A 65 -0.72 13.04 21.61
CA SER A 65 -1.62 13.21 20.45
C SER A 65 -0.84 13.53 19.17
N TYR A 66 0.22 14.34 19.26
CA TYR A 66 1.09 14.62 18.13
C TYR A 66 1.86 13.38 17.64
N LYS A 67 2.41 12.57 18.54
CA LYS A 67 3.05 11.29 18.16
C LYS A 67 2.06 10.37 17.44
N MET A 68 0.81 10.30 17.91
CA MET A 68 -0.22 9.50 17.26
C MET A 68 -0.57 10.03 15.86
N LYS A 69 -0.64 11.34 15.64
CA LYS A 69 -0.78 11.94 14.30
C LYS A 69 0.30 11.42 13.36
N VAL A 70 1.57 11.50 13.77
CA VAL A 70 2.71 11.03 12.95
C VAL A 70 2.62 9.53 12.64
N CYS A 71 2.16 8.71 13.59
CA CYS A 71 1.95 7.28 13.34
C CYS A 71 0.91 7.03 12.24
N TYR A 72 -0.20 7.78 12.23
CA TYR A 72 -1.21 7.68 11.18
C TYR A 72 -0.70 8.18 9.82
N GLU A 73 0.03 9.29 9.77
CA GLU A 73 0.67 9.79 8.53
C GLU A 73 1.67 8.77 7.95
N ARG A 74 2.39 8.04 8.81
CA ARG A 74 3.28 6.95 8.36
C ARG A 74 2.52 5.73 7.85
N ALA A 75 1.37 5.40 8.45
CA ALA A 75 0.53 4.30 7.97
C ALA A 75 -0.05 4.62 6.59
N ASP A 76 -0.56 5.84 6.44
CA ASP A 76 -1.01 6.42 5.18
C ASP A 76 0.08 6.39 4.08
N GLN A 77 1.32 6.79 4.40
CA GLN A 77 2.42 6.71 3.44
C GLN A 77 2.69 5.26 2.98
N ARG A 78 2.64 4.28 3.87
CA ARG A 78 2.81 2.86 3.49
C ARG A 78 1.71 2.41 2.53
N VAL A 79 0.46 2.82 2.76
CA VAL A 79 -0.66 2.49 1.85
C VAL A 79 -0.39 3.06 0.45
N ARG A 80 0.08 4.31 0.35
CA ARG A 80 0.48 4.90 -0.93
C ARG A 80 1.63 4.14 -1.60
N ASP A 81 2.65 3.77 -0.84
CA ASP A 81 3.80 3.02 -1.38
C ASP A 81 3.34 1.65 -1.95
N PHE A 82 2.39 0.97 -1.27
CA PHE A 82 1.76 -0.25 -1.78
C PHE A 82 0.97 -0.01 -3.06
N GLN A 83 0.14 1.03 -3.11
CA GLN A 83 -0.62 1.39 -4.32
C GLN A 83 0.30 1.64 -5.52
N ILE A 84 1.41 2.37 -5.32
CA ILE A 84 2.43 2.63 -6.34
C ILE A 84 3.08 1.32 -6.80
N SER A 85 3.41 0.40 -5.88
CA SER A 85 3.99 -0.91 -6.22
C SER A 85 3.05 -1.76 -7.08
N VAL A 86 1.75 -1.74 -6.78
CA VAL A 86 0.72 -2.43 -7.57
C VAL A 86 0.60 -1.80 -8.97
N HIS A 87 0.67 -0.47 -9.08
CA HIS A 87 0.57 0.24 -10.35
C HIS A 87 1.81 0.11 -11.24
N ASN A 88 3.02 0.06 -10.66
CA ASN A 88 4.27 0.11 -11.41
C ASN A 88 4.88 -1.27 -11.72
N GLY A 89 4.21 -2.38 -11.39
CA GLY A 89 4.75 -3.71 -11.62
C GLY A 89 5.99 -3.99 -10.77
N VAL A 90 5.78 -4.16 -9.47
CA VAL A 90 6.69 -4.78 -8.48
C VAL A 90 8.15 -4.30 -8.51
N ARG A 91 8.45 -3.28 -7.69
CA ARG A 91 9.80 -3.10 -7.12
C ARG A 91 9.67 -2.84 -5.62
N PHE A 92 9.53 -3.92 -4.84
CA PHE A 92 9.54 -3.83 -3.38
C PHE A 92 10.98 -3.63 -2.89
N SER A 93 11.34 -2.41 -2.48
CA SER A 93 12.43 -2.22 -1.52
C SER A 93 11.86 -2.42 -0.12
N TYR A 94 12.07 -3.60 0.46
CA TYR A 94 11.82 -3.82 1.88
C TYR A 94 12.72 -2.88 2.68
N PHE A 95 12.13 -1.91 3.37
CA PHE A 95 12.83 -1.09 4.36
C PHE A 95 12.77 -1.83 5.70
N ASP A 96 13.85 -2.52 6.05
CA ASP A 96 14.02 -3.04 7.39
C ASP A 96 14.11 -1.86 8.37
N PHE A 97 13.52 -2.02 9.55
CA PHE A 97 13.40 -1.03 10.62
C PHE A 97 14.75 -0.60 11.24
N THR A 98 15.87 -1.03 10.65
CA THR A 98 17.25 -0.80 11.09
C THR A 98 17.99 0.31 10.34
N GLY A 99 17.36 0.96 9.35
CA GLY A 99 17.96 2.13 8.70
C GLY A 99 19.06 1.83 7.68
N GLU A 100 19.14 0.60 7.16
CA GLU A 100 20.00 0.26 6.04
C GLU A 100 19.18 -0.11 4.80
N THR A 101 19.35 0.66 3.72
CA THR A 101 18.76 0.35 2.42
C THR A 101 19.62 -0.67 1.68
N LYS A 102 19.17 -1.93 1.64
CA LYS A 102 19.76 -2.91 0.71
C LYS A 102 19.06 -2.81 -0.64
N LYS A 103 19.78 -2.30 -1.64
CA LYS A 103 19.33 -2.34 -3.04
C LYS A 103 19.16 -3.79 -3.46
N GLY A 104 17.95 -4.16 -3.88
CA GLY A 104 17.69 -5.45 -4.51
C GLY A 104 18.60 -5.64 -5.71
N SER A 105 19.28 -6.78 -5.74
CA SER A 105 20.17 -7.19 -6.82
C SER A 105 19.42 -7.23 -8.15
N ASP A 106 19.76 -6.31 -9.05
CA ASP A 106 19.37 -6.37 -10.45
C ASP A 106 19.92 -7.69 -11.03
N GLY A 107 19.03 -8.63 -11.29
CA GLY A 107 19.33 -9.83 -12.06
C GLY A 107 19.73 -9.42 -13.47
N LYS A 108 21.05 -9.34 -13.70
CA LYS A 108 21.62 -9.29 -15.05
C LYS A 108 21.24 -10.57 -15.78
N ILE A 109 20.43 -10.45 -16.83
CA ILE A 109 20.52 -11.34 -17.97
C ILE A 109 21.49 -10.65 -18.93
N ALA A 110 22.69 -11.20 -19.07
CA ALA A 110 23.58 -10.87 -20.16
C ALA A 110 23.45 -11.99 -21.20
N GLU A 111 23.24 -11.60 -22.46
CA GLU A 111 23.41 -12.43 -23.66
C GLU A 111 24.87 -12.91 -23.80
#